data_AF-A0A8B5WTB9-F1
#
_entry.id   AF-A0A8B5WTB9-F1
#
_cell.length_a   1.000
_cell.length_b   1.000
_cell.length_c   1.000
_cell.angle_alpha   90.00
_cell.angle_beta   90.00
_cell.angle_gamma   90.00
#
_symmetry.space_group_name_H-M   'P 1'
#
loop_
_entity.id
_entity.type
_entity.pdbx_description
1 polymer ?
#
loop_
_entity_poly.entity_id
_entity_poly.type
_entity_poly.pdbx_seq_one_letter_code
_entity_poly.pdbx_strand_id
1 'polypeptide(L)'
;MVERKSHDSAYKYLFSSRHVFHQFLTRFVDEEFVRGLAVDDVEMVDKSFVSDELLDRESDIIYKVNLPGREFYVYVLLEFQSTPDKTIPVRMLLYILQLYDQLFRSSTKGLLPAVFPVLLYNGSRPWTVPHNISELIASEIPGKYIPSFEYYPIIERDI
;
A
#
# COMPACT_ATOMS: atom_id res chain seq x y z
N MET A 1 -16.84 -8.50 -18.76
CA MET A 1 -16.12 -9.01 -17.57
C MET A 1 -14.68 -9.48 -17.88
N VAL A 2 -14.15 -9.29 -19.09
CA VAL A 2 -12.80 -9.76 -19.49
C VAL A 2 -11.71 -8.67 -19.36
N GLU A 3 -12.07 -7.38 -19.40
CA GLU A 3 -11.11 -6.26 -19.34
C GLU A 3 -10.43 -6.07 -17.97
N ARG A 4 -11.15 -6.28 -16.86
CA ARG A 4 -10.67 -5.95 -15.50
C ARG A 4 -9.38 -6.69 -15.10
N LYS A 5 -9.33 -8.02 -15.31
CA LYS A 5 -8.12 -8.81 -15.02
C LYS A 5 -6.93 -8.38 -15.88
N SER A 6 -7.19 -7.88 -17.08
CA SER A 6 -6.15 -7.42 -18.00
C SER A 6 -5.50 -6.12 -17.51
N HIS A 7 -6.27 -5.19 -16.95
CA HIS A 7 -5.75 -3.92 -16.42
C HIS A 7 -4.98 -4.10 -15.11
N ASP A 8 -5.53 -4.83 -14.14
CA ASP A 8 -4.86 -5.09 -12.85
C ASP A 8 -3.50 -5.79 -13.08
N SER A 9 -3.46 -6.77 -13.98
CA SER A 9 -2.23 -7.49 -14.35
C SER A 9 -1.21 -6.60 -15.06
N ALA A 10 -1.67 -5.67 -15.92
CA ALA A 10 -0.79 -4.75 -16.64
C ALA A 10 -0.14 -3.73 -15.70
N TYR A 11 -0.90 -3.14 -14.78
CA TYR A 11 -0.34 -2.21 -13.79
C TYR A 11 0.58 -2.93 -12.82
N LYS A 12 0.22 -4.12 -12.34
CA LYS A 12 1.12 -4.92 -11.51
C LYS A 12 2.44 -5.25 -12.21
N TYR A 13 2.37 -5.61 -13.49
CA TYR A 13 3.57 -5.81 -14.31
C TYR A 13 4.38 -4.51 -14.45
N LEU A 14 3.73 -3.38 -14.72
CA LEU A 14 4.39 -2.09 -14.83
C LEU A 14 5.11 -1.71 -13.53
N PHE A 15 4.44 -1.86 -12.38
CA PHE A 15 5.00 -1.56 -11.06
C PHE A 15 5.97 -2.64 -10.54
N SER A 16 6.08 -3.80 -11.19
CA SER A 16 7.21 -4.71 -10.94
C SER A 16 8.54 -4.14 -11.43
N SER A 17 8.50 -3.13 -12.30
CA SER A 17 9.69 -2.35 -12.65
C SER A 17 10.06 -1.42 -11.52
N ARG A 18 11.23 -1.69 -10.93
CA ARG A 18 11.90 -0.86 -9.92
C ARG A 18 11.94 0.63 -10.31
N HIS A 19 12.22 0.91 -11.59
CA HIS A 19 12.32 2.27 -12.09
C HIS A 19 10.97 2.98 -12.12
N VAL A 20 9.91 2.26 -12.52
CA VAL A 20 8.55 2.82 -12.54
C VAL A 20 8.04 3.05 -11.13
N PHE A 21 8.29 2.11 -10.21
CA PHE A 21 7.94 2.28 -8.81
C PHE A 21 8.66 3.47 -8.16
N HIS A 22 9.96 3.62 -8.43
CA HIS A 22 10.75 4.78 -7.96
C HIS A 22 10.18 6.11 -8.48
N GLN A 23 9.89 6.20 -9.78
CA GLN A 23 9.27 7.40 -10.38
C GLN A 23 7.90 7.69 -9.76
N PHE A 24 7.08 6.65 -9.55
CA PHE A 24 5.79 6.79 -8.89
C PHE A 24 5.91 7.40 -7.49
N LEU A 25 6.79 6.86 -6.64
CA LEU A 25 7.00 7.42 -5.31
C LEU A 25 7.48 8.87 -5.35
N THR A 26 8.52 9.14 -6.14
CA THR A 26 9.13 10.48 -6.18
C THR A 26 8.26 11.54 -6.86
N ARG A 27 7.24 11.12 -7.63
CA ARG A 27 6.33 12.04 -8.33
C ARG A 27 5.04 12.32 -7.57
N PHE A 28 4.52 11.34 -6.84
CA PHE A 28 3.17 11.40 -6.26
C PHE A 28 3.13 11.42 -4.73
N VAL A 29 4.24 11.09 -4.06
CA VAL A 29 4.33 11.12 -2.59
C VAL A 29 5.06 12.40 -2.15
N ASP A 30 4.41 13.21 -1.33
CA ASP A 30 4.99 14.44 -0.75
C ASP A 30 5.43 14.22 0.70
N GLU A 31 6.34 13.27 0.88
CA GLU A 31 6.92 12.94 2.18
C GLU A 31 8.44 13.07 2.15
N GLU A 32 9.04 13.53 3.25
CA GLU A 32 10.50 13.77 3.31
C GLU A 32 11.33 12.53 2.95
N PHE A 33 10.82 11.32 3.22
CA PHE A 33 11.56 10.09 2.97
C PHE A 33 11.75 9.76 1.47
N VAL A 34 10.95 10.33 0.57
CA VAL A 34 11.14 10.11 -0.88
C VAL A 34 12.16 11.09 -1.48
N ARG A 35 12.56 12.13 -0.75
CA ARG A 35 13.52 13.11 -1.25
C ARG A 35 14.90 12.51 -1.34
N GLY A 36 15.50 12.58 -2.54
CA GLY A 36 16.82 12.02 -2.79
C GLY A 36 16.86 10.50 -2.84
N LEU A 37 15.70 9.83 -2.79
CA LEU A 37 15.60 8.39 -2.99
C LEU A 37 16.20 8.03 -4.36
N ALA A 38 17.16 7.11 -4.40
CA ALA A 38 17.69 6.55 -5.63
C ALA A 38 16.86 5.34 -6.06
N VAL A 39 16.92 5.01 -7.35
CA VAL A 39 16.33 3.76 -7.86
C VAL A 39 16.92 2.58 -7.10
N ASP A 40 18.22 2.64 -6.75
CA ASP A 40 18.93 1.58 -6.05
C ASP A 40 18.55 1.37 -4.57
N ASP A 41 17.69 2.23 -4.01
CA ASP A 41 17.23 2.12 -2.63
C ASP A 41 15.94 1.30 -2.48
N VAL A 42 15.21 1.04 -3.57
CA VAL A 42 13.91 0.33 -3.52
C VAL A 42 14.00 -1.07 -4.07
N GLU A 43 13.48 -2.08 -3.41
CA GLU A 43 13.54 -3.49 -3.83
C GLU A 43 12.15 -4.13 -3.73
N MET A 44 11.69 -4.80 -4.79
CA MET A 44 10.39 -5.47 -4.74
C MET A 44 10.47 -6.68 -3.81
N VAL A 45 9.50 -6.84 -2.92
CA VAL A 45 9.44 -7.99 -2.03
C VAL A 45 8.92 -9.20 -2.81
N ASP A 46 9.70 -10.28 -2.80
CA ASP A 46 9.36 -11.53 -3.51
C ASP A 46 8.11 -12.19 -2.91
N LYS A 47 7.37 -12.89 -3.76
CA LYS A 47 6.16 -13.60 -3.37
C LYS A 47 6.37 -14.70 -2.36
N SER A 48 7.54 -15.30 -2.31
CA SER A 48 7.90 -16.32 -1.34
C SER A 48 8.04 -15.79 0.10
N PHE A 49 8.22 -14.48 0.27
CA PHE A 49 8.40 -13.84 1.57
C PHE A 49 7.08 -13.51 2.28
N VAL A 50 5.99 -13.48 1.53
CA VAL A 50 4.66 -13.04 1.94
C VAL A 50 3.68 -14.16 1.58
N SER A 51 2.87 -14.65 2.53
CA SER A 51 1.99 -15.81 2.31
C SER A 51 1.15 -15.69 1.03
N ASP A 52 0.89 -16.82 0.37
CA ASP A 52 0.11 -16.86 -0.87
C ASP A 52 -1.23 -16.11 -0.71
N GLU A 53 -1.89 -16.21 0.44
CA GLU A 53 -3.13 -15.50 0.76
C GLU A 53 -3.04 -13.95 0.75
N LEU A 54 -1.87 -13.39 1.04
CA LEU A 54 -1.62 -11.95 1.00
C LEU A 54 -1.41 -11.45 -0.44
N LEU A 55 -0.91 -12.32 -1.32
CA LEU A 55 -0.53 -12.00 -2.70
C LEU A 55 -1.50 -12.45 -3.78
N ASP A 56 -2.40 -13.37 -3.44
CA ASP A 56 -3.53 -13.77 -4.29
C ASP A 56 -4.58 -12.66 -4.41
N ARG A 57 -4.37 -11.55 -3.69
CA ARG A 57 -5.07 -10.30 -3.91
C ARG A 57 -4.42 -9.64 -5.12
N GLU A 58 -5.01 -9.92 -6.28
CA GLU A 58 -4.38 -9.82 -7.60
C GLU A 58 -3.69 -8.46 -7.88
N SER A 59 -4.01 -7.37 -7.18
CA SER A 59 -3.56 -6.01 -7.46
C SER A 59 -2.56 -5.37 -6.48
N ASP A 60 -2.09 -6.09 -5.44
CA ASP A 60 -1.20 -5.50 -4.42
C ASP A 60 0.29 -5.59 -4.79
N ILE A 61 1.09 -4.58 -4.39
CA ILE A 61 2.54 -4.46 -4.62
C ILE A 61 3.24 -4.06 -3.32
N ILE A 62 4.35 -4.70 -3.01
CA ILE A 62 5.15 -4.40 -1.81
C ILE A 62 6.59 -4.16 -2.22
N TYR A 63 7.14 -3.03 -1.77
CA TYR A 63 8.55 -2.72 -1.90
C TYR A 63 9.18 -2.52 -0.54
N LYS A 64 10.42 -2.95 -0.40
CA LYS A 64 11.32 -2.61 0.68
C LYS A 64 12.13 -1.38 0.26
N VAL A 65 12.31 -0.44 1.16
CA VAL A 65 13.18 0.73 0.99
C VAL A 65 14.32 0.63 1.98
N ASN A 66 15.55 0.63 1.46
CA ASN A 66 16.78 0.50 2.20
C ASN A 66 17.59 1.80 2.09
N LEU A 67 17.62 2.57 3.17
CA LEU A 67 18.44 3.77 3.30
C LEU A 67 19.47 3.58 4.42
N PRO A 68 20.55 4.37 4.46
CA PRO A 68 21.52 4.30 5.54
C PRO A 68 20.87 4.45 6.92
N GLY A 69 20.87 3.38 7.71
CA GLY A 69 20.28 3.35 9.05
C GLY A 69 18.75 3.33 9.11
N ARG A 70 18.05 3.22 7.97
CA ARG A 70 16.59 3.23 7.91
C ARG A 70 16.08 2.21 6.91
N GLU A 71 15.28 1.27 7.40
CA GLU A 71 14.63 0.25 6.59
C GLU A 71 13.12 0.33 6.85
N PHE A 72 12.34 0.38 5.78
CA PHE A 72 10.88 0.39 5.85
C PHE A 72 10.28 -0.22 4.58
N TYR A 73 8.98 -0.44 4.60
CA TYR A 73 8.24 -1.00 3.48
C TYR A 73 7.27 0.03 2.93
N VAL A 74 6.97 -0.08 1.65
CA VAL A 74 5.86 0.62 1.01
C VAL A 74 4.89 -0.44 0.52
N TYR A 75 3.65 -0.33 0.97
CA TYR A 75 2.56 -1.19 0.55
C TYR A 75 1.65 -0.41 -0.39
N VAL A 76 1.52 -0.84 -1.64
CA VAL A 76 0.65 -0.20 -2.62
C VAL A 76 -0.54 -1.09 -2.92
N LEU A 77 -1.73 -0.57 -2.63
CA LEU A 77 -3.01 -1.12 -3.03
C LEU A 77 -3.45 -0.42 -4.32
N LEU A 78 -3.56 -1.17 -5.40
CA LEU A 78 -4.09 -0.68 -6.67
C LEU A 78 -5.61 -0.88 -6.71
N GLU A 79 -6.37 0.19 -6.96
CA GLU A 79 -7.83 0.18 -7.06
C GLU A 79 -8.30 0.90 -8.34
N PHE A 80 -8.59 0.11 -9.38
CA PHE A 80 -9.03 0.62 -10.69
C PHE A 80 -10.53 0.41 -10.96
N GLN A 81 -11.31 0.08 -9.93
CA GLN A 81 -12.75 -0.07 -10.08
C GLN A 81 -13.44 1.28 -10.33
N SER A 82 -14.46 1.27 -11.17
CA SER A 82 -15.27 2.44 -11.51
C SER A 82 -15.97 3.08 -10.30
N THR A 83 -16.17 2.34 -9.22
CA THR A 83 -16.82 2.83 -7.99
C THR A 83 -15.85 2.67 -6.81
N PRO A 84 -15.67 3.69 -5.96
CA PRO A 84 -14.85 3.56 -4.76
C PRO A 84 -15.33 2.41 -3.86
N ASP A 85 -14.41 1.50 -3.53
CA ASP A 85 -14.66 0.41 -2.60
C ASP A 85 -14.59 0.95 -1.15
N LYS A 86 -15.72 0.96 -0.46
CA LYS A 86 -15.82 1.46 0.93
C LYS A 86 -15.03 0.61 1.92
N THR A 87 -14.62 -0.60 1.54
CA THR A 87 -13.86 -1.52 2.41
C THR A 87 -12.37 -1.22 2.45
N ILE A 88 -11.89 -0.26 1.64
CA ILE A 88 -10.46 0.03 1.46
C ILE A 88 -9.72 0.35 2.77
N PRO A 89 -10.25 1.15 3.72
CA PRO A 89 -9.56 1.39 4.99
C PRO A 89 -9.39 0.12 5.82
N VAL A 90 -10.39 -0.77 5.80
CA VAL A 90 -10.35 -2.07 6.49
C VAL A 90 -9.36 -3.02 5.81
N ARG A 91 -9.40 -3.10 4.47
CA ARG A 91 -8.47 -3.92 3.67
C ARG A 91 -7.03 -3.49 3.92
N MET A 92 -6.75 -2.19 3.85
CA MET A 92 -5.41 -1.65 4.04
C MET A 92 -4.85 -1.98 5.43
N LEU A 93 -5.62 -1.78 6.50
CA LEU A 93 -5.18 -2.14 7.84
C LEU A 93 -4.93 -3.65 7.96
N LEU A 94 -5.85 -4.48 7.45
CA LEU A 94 -5.69 -5.93 7.45
C LEU A 94 -4.38 -6.37 6.77
N TYR A 95 -4.05 -5.78 5.62
CA TYR A 95 -2.83 -6.10 4.87
C TYR A 95 -1.56 -5.78 5.61
N ILE A 96 -1.52 -4.62 6.22
CA ILE A 96 -0.35 -4.19 6.97
C ILE A 96 -0.17 -5.06 8.20
N LEU A 97 -1.25 -5.43 8.89
CA LEU A 97 -1.18 -6.36 10.02
C LEU A 97 -0.72 -7.76 9.58
N GLN A 98 -1.14 -8.24 8.41
CA GLN A 98 -0.67 -9.51 7.85
C GLN A 98 0.81 -9.45 7.46
N LEU A 99 1.27 -8.35 6.85
CA LEU A 99 2.68 -8.12 6.56
C LEU A 99 3.49 -8.05 7.87
N TYR A 100 2.97 -7.38 8.90
CA TYR A 100 3.63 -7.33 10.20
C TYR A 100 3.72 -8.69 10.88
N ASP A 101 2.69 -9.53 10.81
CA ASP A 101 2.76 -10.89 11.34
C ASP A 101 3.92 -11.68 10.71
N GLN A 102 4.14 -11.54 9.40
CA GLN A 102 5.23 -12.20 8.68
C GLN A 102 6.62 -11.63 8.99
N LEU A 103 6.72 -10.30 9.02
CA LEU A 103 7.94 -9.60 9.43
C LEU A 103 8.29 -9.96 10.88
N PHE A 104 7.30 -10.08 11.76
CA PHE A 104 7.52 -10.46 13.16
C PHE A 104 8.09 -11.87 13.28
N ARG A 105 7.55 -12.84 12.53
CA ARG A 105 8.03 -14.23 12.52
C ARG A 105 9.47 -14.37 12.05
N SER A 106 9.92 -13.47 11.17
CA SER A 106 11.28 -13.47 10.61
C SER A 106 12.23 -12.51 11.33
N SER A 107 11.73 -11.63 12.19
CA SER A 107 12.53 -10.63 12.89
C SER A 107 13.23 -11.21 14.12
N THR A 108 14.51 -10.89 14.25
CA THR A 108 15.31 -11.08 15.48
C THR A 108 15.45 -9.79 16.29
N LYS A 109 14.96 -8.67 15.75
CA LYS A 109 15.01 -7.33 16.35
C LYS A 109 13.63 -7.03 16.91
N GLY A 110 13.53 -6.71 18.20
CA GLY A 110 12.26 -6.54 18.92
C GLY A 110 11.34 -5.40 18.46
N LEU A 111 11.62 -4.76 17.30
CA LEU A 111 10.80 -3.72 16.68
C LEU A 111 10.47 -4.10 15.23
N LEU A 112 9.26 -3.78 14.80
CA LEU A 112 8.82 -3.93 13.42
C LEU A 112 9.30 -2.72 12.58
N PRO A 113 9.67 -2.92 11.30
CA PRO A 113 9.99 -1.81 10.41
C PRO A 113 8.73 -1.00 10.12
N ALA A 114 8.86 0.27 9.71
CA ALA A 114 7.68 1.04 9.31
C ALA A 114 7.10 0.50 7.99
N VAL A 115 5.78 0.67 7.79
CA VAL A 115 5.10 0.41 6.51
C VAL A 115 4.39 1.69 6.09
N PHE A 116 4.69 2.20 4.90
CA PHE A 116 4.02 3.33 4.27
C PHE A 116 2.88 2.83 3.35
N PRO A 117 1.62 3.01 3.75
CA PRO A 117 0.46 2.57 2.98
C PRO A 117 0.07 3.56 1.89
N VAL A 118 0.00 3.08 0.65
CA VAL A 118 -0.38 3.86 -0.51
C VAL A 118 -1.59 3.23 -1.17
N LEU A 119 -2.61 4.03 -1.43
CA LEU A 119 -3.69 3.68 -2.34
C LEU A 119 -3.43 4.38 -3.67
N LEU A 120 -3.33 3.64 -4.77
CA LEU A 120 -3.44 4.21 -6.11
C LEU A 120 -4.86 3.97 -6.63
N TYR A 121 -5.63 5.04 -6.74
CA TYR A 121 -6.98 5.02 -7.27
C TYR A 121 -7.02 5.70 -8.65
N ASN A 122 -7.41 4.94 -9.66
CA ASN A 122 -7.72 5.47 -11.00
C ASN A 122 -9.06 4.88 -11.46
N GLY A 123 -10.15 5.40 -10.88
CA GLY A 123 -11.51 5.03 -11.22
C GLY A 123 -12.31 6.23 -11.74
N SER A 124 -13.40 5.95 -12.45
CA SER A 124 -14.20 6.98 -13.14
C SER A 124 -15.03 7.87 -12.22
N ARG A 125 -15.13 7.57 -10.92
CA ARG A 125 -15.88 8.37 -9.94
C ARG A 125 -14.94 9.07 -8.97
N PRO A 126 -15.31 10.22 -8.39
CA PRO A 126 -14.52 10.83 -7.33
C PRO A 126 -14.31 9.87 -6.15
N TRP A 127 -13.11 9.89 -5.57
CA TRP A 127 -12.85 9.20 -4.31
C TRP A 127 -13.64 9.86 -3.17
N THR A 128 -14.41 9.05 -2.43
CA THR A 128 -15.25 9.51 -1.32
C THR A 128 -15.12 8.62 -0.08
N VAL A 129 -14.15 7.72 -0.05
CA VAL A 129 -13.97 6.77 1.04
C VAL A 129 -13.04 7.41 2.08
N PRO A 130 -13.34 7.31 3.39
CA PRO A 130 -12.48 7.85 4.44
C PRO A 130 -11.03 7.36 4.33
N HIS A 131 -10.08 8.19 4.73
CA HIS A 131 -8.66 7.82 4.69
C HIS A 131 -8.22 7.14 5.98
N ASN A 132 -8.92 7.41 7.08
CA ASN A 132 -8.67 6.77 8.37
C ASN A 132 -9.75 5.74 8.72
N ILE A 133 -9.34 4.55 9.15
CA ILE A 133 -10.28 3.48 9.55
C ILE A 133 -11.18 3.88 10.72
N SER A 134 -10.71 4.76 11.61
CA SER A 134 -11.51 5.22 12.76
C SER A 134 -12.80 5.92 12.35
N GLU A 135 -12.85 6.55 11.18
CA GLU A 135 -14.04 7.21 10.63
C GLU A 135 -15.13 6.20 10.20
N LEU A 136 -14.78 4.92 10.04
CA LEU A 136 -15.74 3.85 9.75
C LEU A 136 -16.30 3.18 11.02
N ILE A 137 -15.76 3.49 12.19
CA ILE A 137 -16.07 2.78 13.44
C ILE A 137 -16.97 3.65 14.31
N ALA A 138 -18.09 3.08 14.74
CA ALA A 138 -19.01 3.76 15.66
C ALA A 138 -18.30 4.06 16.99
N SER A 139 -18.48 5.28 17.49
CA SER A 139 -17.85 5.76 18.74
C SER A 139 -18.63 5.33 19.99
N GLU A 140 -18.91 4.03 20.11
CA GLU A 140 -19.65 3.44 21.24
C GLU A 140 -18.73 3.08 22.42
N ILE A 141 -17.41 3.05 22.19
CA ILE A 141 -16.37 2.74 23.18
C ILE A 141 -15.33 3.88 23.25
N PRO A 142 -14.52 3.96 24.32
CA PRO A 142 -13.45 4.96 24.40
C PRO A 142 -12.48 4.89 23.21
N GLY A 143 -12.17 6.03 22.60
CA GLY A 143 -11.38 6.10 21.37
C GLY A 143 -9.99 5.44 21.42
N LYS A 144 -9.39 5.28 22.60
CA LYS A 144 -8.12 4.54 22.78
C LYS A 144 -8.21 3.05 22.40
N TYR A 145 -9.41 2.49 22.29
CA TYR A 145 -9.66 1.11 21.85
C TYR A 145 -10.13 1.03 20.39
N ILE A 146 -10.29 2.19 19.72
CA ILE A 146 -10.62 2.28 18.30
C ILE A 146 -9.30 2.42 17.54
N PRO A 147 -9.01 1.55 16.55
CA PRO A 147 -7.80 1.69 15.75
C PRO A 147 -7.84 3.01 14.96
N SER A 148 -6.71 3.74 14.98
CA SER A 148 -6.49 4.88 14.09
C SER A 148 -5.33 4.53 13.17
N PHE A 149 -5.63 4.53 11.87
CA PHE A 149 -4.70 4.16 10.82
C PHE A 149 -5.13 4.89 9.55
N GLU A 150 -4.21 5.63 8.95
CA GLU A 150 -4.42 6.42 7.75
C GLU A 150 -3.56 5.89 6.60
N TYR A 151 -4.13 5.85 5.40
CA TYR A 151 -3.38 5.56 4.17
C TYR A 151 -3.19 6.82 3.32
N TYR A 152 -2.11 6.83 2.52
CA TYR A 152 -1.79 7.91 1.60
C TYR A 152 -2.49 7.69 0.24
N PRO A 153 -3.50 8.49 -0.13
CA PRO A 153 -4.20 8.31 -1.39
C PRO A 153 -3.51 9.07 -2.53
N ILE A 154 -3.25 8.36 -3.62
CA ILE A 154 -2.89 8.93 -4.92
C ILE A 154 -4.10 8.73 -5.82
N ILE A 155 -4.85 9.81 -6.03
CA ILE A 155 -6.05 9.83 -6.85
C ILE A 155 -5.67 10.38 -8.21
N GLU A 156 -5.46 9.48 -9.17
CA GLU A 156 -5.25 9.85 -10.56
C GLU A 156 -6.63 10.06 -11.20
N ARG A 157 -6.84 11.24 -11.75
CA ARG A 157 -7.97 11.53 -12.64
C ARG A 157 -7.35 11.72 -14.01
N ASP A 158 -7.80 10.96 -15.00
CA ASP A 158 -7.43 11.20 -16.39
C ASP A 158 -7.53 12.71 -16.69
N ILE A 159 -6.45 13.25 -17.25
CA ILE A 159 -6.34 14.65 -17.72
C ILE A 159 -7.39 14.93 -18.79
#